data_AF-A0A1Z1MH57-F1
#
_entry.id   AF-A0A1Z1MH57-F1
#
_cell.length_a   1.000
_cell.length_b   1.000
_cell.length_c   1.000
_cell.angle_alpha   90.00
_cell.angle_beta   90.00
_cell.angle_gamma   90.00
#
_symmetry.space_group_name_H-M   'P 1'
#
loop_
_entity.id
_entity.type
_entity.pdbx_description
1 polymer ?
#
loop_
_entity_poly.entity_id
_entity_poly.type
_entity_poly.pdbx_seq_one_letter_code
_entity_poly.pdbx_strand_id
1 'polypeptide(L)'
;MSNNFILFYLYLLMILLFLSILSYLISIELFYLFYIIFFTKINYNLSQVDKETFIHFVNLYTKRKEWLLFISMLEFYLNKKRFDPVTIYNNLGYCYSSLYYFQIAEYYYCNALLIDKNSMLTLQNLSQLYKKFSNDNKLNQINNMIALIKN
;
A
#
# COMPACT_ATOMS: atom_id res chain seq x y z
N MET A 1 13.88 -12.59 -51.32
CA MET A 1 12.64 -12.51 -50.53
C MET A 1 12.60 -13.48 -49.34
N SER A 2 13.33 -14.61 -49.37
CA SER A 2 13.37 -15.61 -48.28
C SER A 2 13.99 -15.10 -46.96
N ASN A 3 15.04 -14.27 -47.02
CA ASN A 3 15.73 -13.77 -45.80
C ASN A 3 14.82 -12.93 -44.88
N ASN A 4 13.83 -12.23 -45.42
CA ASN A 4 12.91 -11.42 -44.61
C ASN A 4 11.99 -12.29 -43.76
N PHE A 5 11.58 -13.46 -44.26
CA PHE A 5 10.77 -14.41 -43.49
C PHE A 5 11.59 -15.04 -42.36
N ILE A 6 12.86 -15.40 -42.61
CA ILE A 6 13.76 -15.95 -41.58
C ILE A 6 13.97 -14.93 -40.46
N LEU A 7 14.20 -13.66 -40.81
CA LEU A 7 14.38 -12.59 -39.83
C LEU A 7 13.11 -12.35 -39.00
N PHE A 8 11.94 -12.41 -39.64
CA PHE A 8 10.64 -12.32 -38.98
C PHE A 8 10.44 -13.47 -37.97
N TYR A 9 10.72 -14.72 -38.35
CA TYR A 9 10.60 -15.87 -37.44
C TYR A 9 11.58 -15.80 -36.27
N LEU A 10 12.81 -15.34 -36.50
CA LEU A 10 13.80 -15.10 -35.43
C LEU A 10 13.31 -14.05 -34.44
N TYR A 11 12.72 -12.95 -34.93
CA TYR A 11 12.18 -11.91 -34.06
C TYR A 11 11.00 -12.42 -33.22
N LEU A 12 10.10 -13.20 -33.83
CA LEU A 12 8.96 -13.81 -33.17
C LEU A 12 9.42 -14.79 -32.08
N LEU A 13 10.45 -15.59 -32.36
CA LEU A 13 11.07 -16.50 -31.39
C LEU A 13 11.67 -15.74 -30.19
N MET A 14 12.38 -14.64 -30.42
CA MET A 14 12.94 -13.81 -29.35
C MET A 14 11.87 -13.21 -28.44
N ILE A 15 10.77 -12.73 -29.02
CA ILE A 15 9.62 -12.23 -28.25
C ILE A 15 9.01 -13.36 -27.41
N LEU A 16 8.85 -14.54 -27.99
CA LEU A 16 8.23 -15.68 -27.31
C LEU A 16 9.09 -16.16 -26.13
N LEU A 17 10.40 -16.18 -26.29
CA LEU A 17 11.35 -16.47 -25.19
C LEU A 17 11.24 -15.42 -24.08
N PHE A 18 11.22 -14.13 -24.42
CA PHE A 18 11.06 -13.06 -23.43
C PHE A 18 9.73 -13.17 -22.67
N LEU A 19 8.62 -13.38 -23.38
CA LEU A 19 7.29 -13.55 -22.80
C LEU A 19 7.20 -14.79 -21.91
N SER A 20 7.89 -15.88 -22.26
CA SER A 20 7.91 -17.10 -21.45
C SER A 20 8.54 -16.86 -20.08
N ILE A 21 9.64 -16.10 -20.02
CA ILE A 21 10.32 -15.74 -18.77
C ILE A 21 9.42 -14.82 -17.94
N LEU A 22 8.80 -13.82 -18.59
CA LEU A 22 7.89 -12.90 -17.92
C LEU A 22 6.67 -13.64 -17.34
N SER A 23 6.08 -14.56 -18.12
CA SER A 23 4.96 -15.39 -17.70
C SER A 23 5.31 -16.28 -16.52
N TYR A 24 6.52 -16.84 -16.50
CA TYR A 24 7.01 -17.65 -15.39
C TYR A 24 7.16 -16.82 -14.09
N LEU A 25 7.72 -15.62 -14.17
CA LEU A 25 7.85 -14.72 -13.02
C LEU A 25 6.49 -14.35 -12.42
N ILE A 26 5.53 -13.96 -13.28
CA ILE A 26 4.15 -13.65 -12.86
C ILE A 26 3.49 -14.88 -12.22
N SER A 27 3.75 -16.07 -12.77
CA SER A 27 3.19 -17.32 -12.23
C SER A 27 3.72 -17.64 -10.83
N ILE A 28 4.99 -17.36 -10.54
CA ILE A 28 5.57 -17.53 -9.19
C ILE A 28 4.88 -16.59 -8.19
N GLU A 29 4.73 -15.31 -8.54
CA GLU A 29 4.09 -14.33 -7.65
C GLU A 29 2.63 -14.70 -7.38
N LEU A 30 1.90 -15.13 -8.41
CA LEU A 30 0.54 -15.64 -8.26
C LEU A 30 0.48 -16.87 -7.36
N PHE A 31 1.41 -17.82 -7.53
CA PHE A 31 1.47 -19.01 -6.69
C PHE A 31 1.76 -18.65 -5.22
N TYR A 32 2.64 -17.68 -4.99
CA TYR A 32 2.94 -17.18 -3.64
C TYR A 32 1.72 -16.50 -3.00
N LEU A 33 0.95 -15.72 -3.76
CA LEU A 33 -0.32 -15.15 -3.31
C LEU A 33 -1.33 -16.25 -2.97
N PHE A 34 -1.49 -17.26 -3.83
CA PHE A 34 -2.35 -18.42 -3.55
C PHE A 34 -1.91 -19.17 -2.29
N TYR A 35 -0.61 -19.38 -2.12
CA TYR A 35 -0.05 -20.00 -0.93
C TYR A 35 -0.38 -19.21 0.33
N ILE A 36 -0.20 -17.87 0.31
CA ILE A 36 -0.58 -17.01 1.43
C ILE A 36 -2.08 -17.10 1.70
N ILE A 37 -2.94 -17.02 0.69
CA ILE A 37 -4.40 -17.08 0.86
C ILE A 37 -4.82 -18.43 1.44
N PHE A 38 -4.24 -19.53 0.94
CA PHE A 38 -4.55 -20.87 1.43
C PHE A 38 -4.05 -21.08 2.87
N PHE A 39 -2.84 -20.64 3.17
CA PHE A 39 -2.24 -20.77 4.50
C PHE A 39 -2.92 -19.89 5.54
N THR A 40 -3.28 -18.65 5.19
CA THR A 40 -4.06 -17.76 6.05
C THR A 40 -5.47 -18.29 6.33
N LYS A 41 -6.05 -19.05 5.40
CA LYS A 41 -7.35 -19.71 5.59
C LYS A 41 -7.28 -20.96 6.47
N ILE A 42 -6.11 -21.61 6.55
CA ILE A 42 -5.94 -22.90 7.25
C ILE A 42 -5.41 -22.74 8.68
N ASN A 43 -4.55 -21.78 9.01
CA ASN A 43 -3.86 -21.87 10.31
C ASN A 43 -3.34 -20.59 10.95
N TYR A 44 -4.17 -19.54 11.03
CA TYR A 44 -3.96 -18.53 12.08
C TYR A 44 -5.28 -18.14 12.71
N ASN A 45 -5.45 -18.47 13.99
CA ASN A 45 -6.34 -17.76 14.90
C ASN A 45 -5.82 -16.33 15.07
N LEU A 46 -5.94 -15.50 14.01
CA LEU A 46 -5.72 -14.05 14.05
C LEU A 46 -6.68 -13.36 15.04
N SER A 47 -7.60 -14.11 15.67
CA SER A 47 -8.57 -13.68 16.66
C SER A 47 -7.98 -13.03 17.91
N GLN A 48 -6.67 -13.13 18.13
CA GLN A 48 -6.01 -12.62 19.34
C GLN A 48 -4.77 -11.76 19.05
N VAL A 49 -4.71 -11.07 17.90
CA VAL A 49 -3.66 -10.05 17.71
C VAL A 49 -4.03 -8.83 18.55
N ASP A 50 -3.29 -8.60 19.61
CA ASP A 50 -3.43 -7.44 20.48
C ASP A 50 -2.80 -6.17 19.87
N LYS A 51 -2.97 -5.04 20.54
CA LYS A 51 -2.45 -3.75 20.07
C LYS A 51 -0.91 -3.73 20.04
N GLU A 52 -0.26 -4.43 20.95
CA GLU A 52 1.21 -4.47 21.05
C GLU A 52 1.83 -5.23 19.88
N THR A 53 1.28 -6.41 19.56
CA THR A 53 1.69 -7.19 18.39
C THR A 53 1.42 -6.42 17.09
N PHE A 54 0.31 -5.68 16.99
CA PHE A 54 0.07 -4.79 15.85
C PHE A 54 1.17 -3.72 15.70
N ILE A 55 1.54 -3.03 16.80
CA ILE A 55 2.63 -2.03 16.78
C ILE A 55 3.96 -2.67 16.37
N HIS A 56 4.24 -3.89 16.87
CA HIS A 56 5.42 -4.63 16.46
C HIS A 56 5.43 -4.91 14.95
N PHE A 57 4.30 -5.31 14.37
CA PHE A 57 4.19 -5.51 12.92
C PHE A 57 4.40 -4.20 12.14
N VAL A 58 3.79 -3.10 12.56
CA VAL A 58 4.00 -1.77 11.96
C VAL A 58 5.49 -1.44 11.93
N ASN A 59 6.20 -1.59 13.06
CA ASN A 59 7.63 -1.30 13.16
C ASN A 59 8.48 -2.24 12.30
N LEU A 60 8.15 -3.53 12.27
CA LEU A 60 8.87 -4.53 11.49
C LEU A 60 8.74 -4.25 10.00
N TYR A 61 7.51 -4.07 9.50
CA TYR A 61 7.26 -3.87 8.08
C TYR A 61 7.79 -2.53 7.57
N THR A 62 7.65 -1.45 8.35
CA THR A 62 8.19 -0.14 8.00
C THR A 62 9.72 -0.15 7.94
N LYS A 63 10.38 -0.83 8.90
CA LYS A 63 11.85 -0.98 8.91
C LYS A 63 12.35 -1.80 7.71
N ARG A 64 11.64 -2.86 7.34
CA ARG A 64 11.99 -3.72 6.20
C ARG A 64 11.57 -3.16 4.85
N LYS A 65 10.73 -2.13 4.83
CA LYS A 65 10.13 -1.54 3.61
C LYS A 65 9.33 -2.56 2.78
N GLU A 66 8.74 -3.54 3.45
CA GLU A 66 7.87 -4.56 2.85
C GLU A 66 6.45 -4.00 2.65
N TRP A 67 6.35 -2.92 1.88
CA TRP A 67 5.13 -2.08 1.80
C TRP A 67 3.91 -2.86 1.30
N LEU A 68 4.06 -3.71 0.28
CA LEU A 68 2.95 -4.47 -0.30
C LEU A 68 2.37 -5.50 0.69
N LEU A 69 3.24 -6.20 1.42
CA LEU A 69 2.83 -7.16 2.44
C LEU A 69 2.12 -6.43 3.60
N PHE A 70 2.63 -5.26 3.99
CA PHE A 70 2.01 -4.47 5.03
C PHE A 70 0.64 -3.91 4.62
N ILE A 71 0.50 -3.41 3.38
CA ILE A 71 -0.79 -2.99 2.82
C ILE A 71 -1.79 -4.15 2.88
N SER A 72 -1.39 -5.34 2.40
CA SER A 72 -2.24 -6.53 2.41
C SER A 72 -2.73 -6.89 3.82
N MET A 73 -1.83 -6.78 4.81
CA MET A 73 -2.15 -7.01 6.22
C MET A 73 -3.13 -5.96 6.77
N LEU A 74 -2.91 -4.69 6.46
CA LEU A 74 -3.75 -3.58 6.91
C LEU A 74 -5.17 -3.68 6.31
N GLU A 75 -5.29 -3.97 5.01
CA GLU A 75 -6.58 -4.19 4.35
C GLU A 75 -7.32 -5.39 4.94
N PHE A 76 -6.61 -6.48 5.25
CA PHE A 76 -7.18 -7.61 5.96
C PHE A 76 -7.77 -7.20 7.32
N TYR A 77 -7.03 -6.41 8.12
CA TYR A 77 -7.53 -5.95 9.42
C TYR A 77 -8.69 -4.97 9.31
N LEU A 78 -8.69 -4.11 8.28
CA LEU A 78 -9.79 -3.20 7.99
C LEU A 78 -11.08 -3.99 7.73
N ASN A 79 -10.99 -5.01 6.88
CA ASN A 79 -12.11 -5.88 6.54
C ASN A 79 -12.63 -6.68 7.74
N LYS A 80 -11.75 -7.06 8.68
CA LYS A 80 -12.13 -7.75 9.92
C LYS A 80 -12.62 -6.81 11.03
N LYS A 81 -12.56 -5.49 10.84
CA LYS A 81 -12.97 -4.46 11.81
C LYS A 81 -12.37 -4.69 13.22
N ARG A 82 -11.12 -5.14 13.28
CA ARG A 82 -10.46 -5.50 14.55
C ARG A 82 -9.69 -4.37 15.21
N PHE A 83 -9.16 -3.46 14.41
CA PHE A 83 -8.45 -2.29 14.89
C PHE A 83 -9.22 -1.03 14.55
N ASP A 84 -8.88 0.04 15.27
CA ASP A 84 -9.41 1.36 14.99
C ASP A 84 -9.17 1.72 13.51
N PRO A 85 -10.25 1.98 12.74
CA PRO A 85 -10.14 2.26 11.32
C PRO A 85 -9.32 3.52 11.04
N VAL A 86 -9.30 4.51 11.94
CA VAL A 86 -8.47 5.73 11.78
C VAL A 86 -6.99 5.35 11.79
N THR A 87 -6.58 4.49 12.72
CA THR A 87 -5.21 3.96 12.78
C THR A 87 -4.85 3.15 11.53
N ILE A 88 -5.74 2.29 11.05
CA ILE A 88 -5.47 1.49 9.84
C ILE A 88 -5.33 2.39 8.61
N TYR A 89 -6.26 3.33 8.41
CA TYR A 89 -6.23 4.27 7.28
C TYR A 89 -4.98 5.16 7.29
N ASN A 90 -4.54 5.60 8.47
CA ASN A 90 -3.27 6.32 8.59
C ASN A 90 -2.07 5.50 8.12
N ASN A 91 -2.01 4.24 8.53
CA ASN A 91 -0.92 3.35 8.12
C ASN A 91 -0.99 3.02 6.62
N LEU A 92 -2.18 2.83 6.05
CA LEU A 92 -2.36 2.67 4.60
C LEU A 92 -1.89 3.91 3.84
N GLY A 93 -2.33 5.09 4.25
CA GLY A 93 -1.89 6.36 3.68
C GLY A 93 -0.37 6.52 3.72
N TYR A 94 0.27 6.12 4.83
CA TYR A 94 1.72 6.14 4.98
C TYR A 94 2.43 5.20 4.00
N CYS A 95 1.91 3.97 3.83
CA CYS A 95 2.47 2.99 2.90
C CYS A 95 2.39 3.49 1.46
N TYR A 96 1.22 3.96 1.02
CA TYR A 96 1.05 4.49 -0.34
C TYR A 96 1.88 5.76 -0.58
N SER A 97 2.02 6.63 0.44
CA SER A 97 2.92 7.79 0.35
C SER A 97 4.38 7.37 0.17
N SER A 98 4.81 6.32 0.87
CA SER A 98 6.17 5.77 0.77
C SER A 98 6.45 5.11 -0.58
N LEU A 99 5.40 4.65 -1.26
CA LEU A 99 5.44 4.11 -2.62
C LEU A 99 5.20 5.16 -3.71
N TYR A 100 5.14 6.46 -3.35
CA TYR A 100 4.87 7.57 -4.28
C TYR A 100 3.47 7.53 -4.95
N TYR A 101 2.53 6.72 -4.44
CA TYR A 101 1.13 6.70 -4.87
C TYR A 101 0.32 7.77 -4.12
N PHE A 102 0.62 9.04 -4.42
CA PHE A 102 0.12 10.17 -3.63
C PHE A 102 -1.40 10.31 -3.61
N GLN A 103 -2.09 10.05 -4.73
CA GLN A 103 -3.55 10.13 -4.80
C GLN A 103 -4.22 9.07 -3.91
N ILE A 104 -3.66 7.85 -3.89
CA ILE A 104 -4.16 6.76 -3.04
C ILE A 104 -3.86 7.05 -1.57
N ALA A 105 -2.69 7.61 -1.28
CA ALA A 105 -2.35 8.05 0.07
C ALA A 105 -3.32 9.13 0.58
N GLU A 106 -3.61 10.13 -0.25
CA GLU A 106 -4.58 11.18 0.06
C GLU A 106 -5.96 10.60 0.35
N TYR A 107 -6.44 9.67 -0.49
CA TYR A 107 -7.71 8.99 -0.28
C TYR A 107 -7.81 8.34 1.11
N TYR A 108 -6.78 7.61 1.53
CA TYR A 108 -6.78 6.96 2.84
C TYR A 108 -6.71 7.94 4.01
N TYR A 109 -5.91 8.99 3.92
CA TYR A 109 -5.89 10.02 4.98
C TYR A 109 -7.22 10.77 5.05
N CYS A 110 -7.88 11.06 3.92
CA CYS A 110 -9.21 11.65 3.92
C CYS A 110 -10.24 10.72 4.57
N ASN A 111 -10.18 9.41 4.32
CA ASN A 111 -11.06 8.44 5.00
C ASN A 111 -10.83 8.39 6.51
N ALA A 112 -9.59 8.53 6.98
CA ALA A 112 -9.30 8.68 8.41
C ALA A 112 -9.94 9.96 8.98
N LEU A 113 -9.85 11.10 8.28
CA LEU A 113 -10.45 12.37 8.69
C LEU A 113 -11.98 12.37 8.62
N LEU A 114 -12.60 11.56 7.77
CA LEU A 114 -14.05 11.39 7.76
C LEU A 114 -14.56 10.77 9.06
N ILE A 115 -13.75 9.90 9.69
CA ILE A 115 -14.08 9.25 10.95
C ILE A 115 -13.67 10.13 12.14
N ASP A 116 -12.44 10.65 12.12
CA ASP A 116 -11.93 11.57 13.14
C ASP A 116 -11.36 12.83 12.48
N LYS A 117 -12.22 13.85 12.38
CA LYS A 117 -11.90 15.14 11.75
C LYS A 117 -10.75 15.89 12.41
N ASN A 118 -10.52 15.64 13.70
CA ASN A 118 -9.52 16.35 14.49
C ASN A 118 -8.28 15.49 14.75
N SER A 119 -8.13 14.38 14.02
CA SER A 119 -6.98 13.50 14.14
C SER A 119 -5.69 14.22 13.78
N MET A 120 -4.98 14.68 14.81
CA MET A 120 -3.76 15.47 14.65
C MET A 120 -2.68 14.74 13.86
N LEU A 121 -2.53 13.43 14.13
CA LEU A 121 -1.64 12.54 13.40
C LEU A 121 -1.98 12.54 11.90
N THR A 122 -3.26 12.36 11.57
CA THR A 122 -3.73 12.30 10.18
C THR A 122 -3.47 13.62 9.47
N LEU A 123 -3.81 14.76 10.09
CA LEU A 123 -3.57 16.08 9.52
C LEU A 123 -2.08 16.35 9.29
N GLN A 124 -1.20 15.95 10.22
CA GLN A 124 0.25 16.08 10.05
C GLN A 124 0.76 15.23 8.88
N ASN A 125 0.30 13.99 8.76
CA ASN A 125 0.65 13.10 7.65
C ASN A 125 0.18 13.67 6.30
N LEU A 126 -1.03 14.23 6.26
CA LEU A 126 -1.62 14.85 5.08
C LEU A 126 -0.87 16.14 4.67
N SER A 127 -0.48 16.96 5.64
CA SER A 127 0.41 18.12 5.42
C SER A 127 1.76 17.69 4.83
N GLN A 128 2.37 16.63 5.37
CA GLN A 128 3.63 16.10 4.84
C GLN A 128 3.47 15.54 3.43
N LEU A 129 2.35 14.88 3.12
CA LEU A 129 2.03 14.40 1.78
C LEU A 129 1.95 15.56 0.78
N TYR A 130 1.22 16.64 1.12
CA TYR A 130 1.09 17.80 0.25
C TYR A 130 2.39 18.58 0.06
N LYS A 131 3.26 18.62 1.08
CA LYS A 131 4.63 19.14 0.92
C LYS A 131 5.44 18.34 -0.10
N LYS A 132 5.35 17.00 -0.07
CA LYS A 132 6.05 16.14 -1.03
C LYS A 132 5.52 16.28 -2.45
N PHE A 133 4.21 16.53 -2.58
CA PHE A 133 3.52 16.64 -3.87
C PHE A 133 3.45 18.09 -4.39
N SER A 134 4.09 19.06 -3.74
CA SER A 134 4.10 20.49 -4.08
C SER A 134 2.69 21.08 -4.31
N ASN A 135 1.71 20.67 -3.50
CA ASN A 135 0.34 21.19 -3.58
C ASN A 135 0.10 22.26 -2.51
N ASP A 136 0.57 23.47 -2.79
CA ASP A 136 0.58 24.58 -1.83
C ASP A 136 -0.82 25.00 -1.35
N ASN A 137 -1.81 24.92 -2.23
CA ASN A 137 -3.19 25.28 -1.90
C ASN A 137 -3.77 24.36 -0.82
N LYS A 138 -3.70 23.05 -1.03
CA LYS A 138 -4.21 22.08 -0.05
C LYS A 138 -3.35 22.04 1.21
N LEU A 139 -2.04 22.27 1.08
CA LEU A 139 -1.14 22.38 2.22
C LEU A 139 -1.53 23.51 3.17
N ASN A 140 -1.84 24.70 2.62
CA ASN A 140 -2.27 25.85 3.43
C ASN A 140 -3.57 25.57 4.17
N GLN A 141 -4.53 24.91 3.52
CA GLN A 141 -5.79 24.51 4.16
C GLN A 141 -5.56 23.59 5.36
N ILE A 142 -4.74 22.54 5.19
CA ILE A 142 -4.44 21.60 6.28
C ILE A 142 -3.68 22.28 7.42
N ASN A 143 -2.70 23.14 7.11
CA ASN A 143 -1.95 23.87 8.14
C ASN A 143 -2.86 24.79 8.98
N ASN A 144 -3.87 25.40 8.35
CA ASN A 144 -4.87 26.19 9.06
C ASN A 144 -5.71 25.31 10.00
N MET A 145 -6.15 24.13 9.56
CA MET A 145 -6.87 23.18 10.42
C MET A 145 -6.02 22.74 11.62
N ILE A 146 -4.74 22.44 11.39
CA ILE A 146 -3.77 22.09 12.45
C ILE A 146 -3.63 23.22 13.46
N ALA A 147 -3.58 24.47 13.00
CA ALA A 147 -3.46 25.64 13.89
C ALA A 147 -4.72 25.84 14.74
N LEU A 148 -5.91 25.62 14.17
CA LEU A 148 -7.18 25.74 14.89
C LEU A 148 -7.35 24.69 16.00
N ILE A 149 -6.77 23.50 15.85
CA ILE A 149 -6.85 22.44 16.88
C ILE A 149 -5.84 22.67 18.02
N LYS A 150 -4.74 23.36 17.75
CA LYS A 150 -3.69 23.65 18.74
C LYS A 150 -4.03 24.82 19.68
N ASN A 151 -4.94 25.69 19.27
CA ASN A 151 -5.42 26.83 20.04
C ASN A 151 -6.65 26.44 20.87
#